data_AF-A0A929H114-F1
#
_entry.id   AF-A0A929H114-F1
#
_cell.length_a   1.000
_cell.length_b   1.000
_cell.length_c   1.000
_cell.angle_alpha   90.00
_cell.angle_beta   90.00
_cell.angle_gamma   90.00
#
_symmetry.space_group_name_H-M   'P 1'
#
loop_
_entity.id
_entity.type
_entity.pdbx_description
1 polymer ?
#
loop_
_entity_poly.entity_id
_entity_poly.type
_entity_poly.pdbx_seq_one_letter_code
_entity_poly.pdbx_strand_id
1 'polypeptide(L)'
;MKVQKGRRARKRARSAEENGKMGYYALTVFLSAFLLFQIQPLIGKYILPWFGGTPSVWSTSMLFFQALLMGGYAYAYWLVGWLSSRKQGVVHLVLLGVSLVLLLVSGVSWDSPITPDAHWKPQTTAAPQWQTLRILAVAVGLPYFILSTSSPLVQSWFGYHQP
;
A
#
# COMPACT_ATOMS: atom_id res chain seq x y z
N MET A 1 17.14 -43.88 -23.01
CA MET A 1 16.06 -42.99 -23.53
C MET A 1 14.99 -42.58 -22.49
N LYS A 2 14.48 -43.49 -21.62
CA LYS A 2 13.47 -43.16 -20.58
C LYS A 2 13.92 -42.11 -19.54
N VAL A 3 15.19 -42.15 -19.10
CA VAL A 3 15.75 -41.21 -18.10
C VAL A 3 15.75 -39.75 -18.61
N GLN A 4 15.99 -39.53 -19.91
CA GLN A 4 16.00 -38.20 -20.50
C GLN A 4 14.59 -37.59 -20.61
N LYS A 5 13.57 -38.42 -20.89
CA LYS A 5 12.15 -37.99 -20.86
C LYS A 5 11.72 -37.55 -19.46
N GLY A 6 12.11 -38.28 -18.41
CA GLY A 6 11.81 -37.92 -17.02
C GLY A 6 12.45 -36.60 -16.57
N ARG A 7 13.71 -36.34 -16.96
CA ARG A 7 14.39 -35.06 -16.69
C ARG A 7 13.72 -33.87 -17.40
N ARG A 8 13.28 -34.05 -18.65
CA ARG A 8 12.55 -33.01 -19.40
C ARG A 8 11.17 -32.72 -18.80
N ALA A 9 10.45 -33.74 -18.35
CA ALA A 9 9.16 -33.57 -17.67
C ALA A 9 9.30 -32.80 -16.34
N ARG A 10 10.30 -33.13 -15.50
CA ARG A 10 10.60 -32.38 -14.27
C ARG A 10 11.00 -30.92 -14.55
N LYS A 11 11.82 -30.66 -15.57
CA LYS A 11 12.16 -29.26 -15.95
C LYS A 11 10.93 -28.46 -16.39
N ARG A 12 10.02 -29.07 -17.16
CA ARG A 12 8.77 -28.41 -17.58
C ARG A 12 7.83 -28.14 -16.41
N ALA A 13 7.65 -29.11 -15.52
CA ALA A 13 6.84 -28.94 -14.31
C ALA A 13 7.39 -27.83 -13.41
N ARG A 14 8.72 -27.80 -13.20
CA ARG A 14 9.39 -26.75 -12.43
C ARG A 14 9.25 -25.37 -13.09
N SER A 15 9.41 -25.27 -14.41
CA SER A 15 9.24 -24.02 -15.14
C SER A 15 7.79 -23.52 -15.10
N ALA A 16 6.79 -24.41 -15.18
CA ALA A 16 5.39 -24.03 -15.04
C ALA A 16 5.07 -23.53 -13.63
N GLU A 17 5.61 -24.17 -12.60
CA GLU A 17 5.46 -23.75 -11.20
C GLU A 17 6.14 -22.39 -10.93
N GLU A 18 7.36 -22.20 -11.45
CA GLU A 18 8.08 -20.93 -11.37
C GLU A 18 7.28 -19.81 -12.08
N ASN A 19 6.78 -20.06 -13.31
CA ASN A 19 5.94 -19.11 -14.04
C ASN A 19 4.66 -18.74 -13.28
N GLY A 20 4.02 -19.70 -12.61
CA GLY A 20 2.87 -19.44 -11.74
C GLY A 20 3.21 -18.50 -10.60
N LYS A 21 4.33 -18.74 -9.90
CA LYS A 21 4.82 -17.88 -8.81
C LYS A 21 5.14 -16.46 -9.28
N MET A 22 5.78 -16.32 -10.44
CA MET A 22 6.05 -15.02 -11.08
C MET A 22 4.77 -14.20 -11.27
N GLY A 23 3.70 -14.84 -11.76
CA GLY A 23 2.42 -14.20 -12.02
C GLY A 23 1.78 -13.64 -10.74
N TYR A 24 1.80 -14.38 -9.63
CA TYR A 24 1.26 -13.90 -8.36
C TYR A 24 2.03 -12.70 -7.81
N TYR A 25 3.37 -12.70 -7.91
CA TYR A 25 4.18 -11.57 -7.47
C TYR A 25 3.92 -10.32 -8.33
N ALA A 26 3.91 -10.46 -9.65
CA ALA A 26 3.62 -9.36 -10.56
C ALA A 26 2.22 -8.77 -10.32
N LEU A 27 1.20 -9.63 -10.13
CA LEU A 27 -0.16 -9.20 -9.84
C LEU A 27 -0.25 -8.45 -8.50
N THR A 28 0.44 -8.92 -7.46
CA THR A 28 0.42 -8.29 -6.13
C THR A 28 1.07 -6.91 -6.15
N VAL A 29 2.22 -6.78 -6.82
CA VAL A 29 2.92 -5.50 -7.00
C VAL A 29 2.07 -4.54 -7.83
N PHE A 30 1.51 -5.03 -8.94
CA PHE A 30 0.62 -4.25 -9.81
C PHE A 30 -0.60 -3.74 -9.03
N LEU A 31 -1.30 -4.61 -8.31
CA LEU A 31 -2.49 -4.26 -7.57
C LEU A 31 -2.17 -3.25 -6.46
N SER A 32 -1.06 -3.45 -5.73
CA SER A 32 -0.63 -2.52 -4.68
C SER A 32 -0.30 -1.15 -5.26
N ALA A 33 0.47 -1.08 -6.35
CA ALA A 33 0.82 0.16 -7.03
C ALA A 33 -0.43 0.85 -7.60
N PHE A 34 -1.32 0.10 -8.23
CA PHE A 34 -2.59 0.61 -8.76
C PHE A 34 -3.42 1.27 -7.65
N LEU A 35 -3.59 0.60 -6.50
CA LEU A 35 -4.34 1.14 -5.36
C LEU A 35 -3.68 2.41 -4.79
N LEU A 36 -2.35 2.46 -4.65
CA LEU A 36 -1.63 3.66 -4.22
C LEU A 36 -1.86 4.85 -5.15
N PHE A 37 -1.76 4.62 -6.45
CA PHE A 37 -1.98 5.65 -7.47
C PHE A 37 -3.44 6.08 -7.56
N GLN A 38 -4.41 5.27 -7.14
CA GLN A 38 -5.83 5.67 -7.06
C GLN A 38 -6.12 6.54 -5.83
N ILE A 39 -5.47 6.27 -4.69
CA ILE A 39 -5.69 7.02 -3.45
C ILE A 39 -5.32 8.50 -3.62
N GLN A 40 -4.18 8.80 -4.25
CA GLN A 40 -3.71 10.18 -4.43
C GLN A 40 -4.70 11.11 -5.16
N PRO A 41 -5.18 10.79 -6.39
CA PRO A 41 -6.14 11.62 -7.11
C PRO A 41 -7.52 11.62 -6.47
N LEU A 42 -7.98 10.49 -5.89
CA LEU A 42 -9.27 10.41 -5.20
C LEU A 42 -9.31 11.36 -4.01
N ILE A 43 -8.29 11.29 -3.15
CA ILE A 43 -8.19 12.15 -1.97
C ILE A 43 -7.98 13.60 -2.38
N GLY A 44 -7.15 13.87 -3.39
CA GLY A 44 -6.99 15.22 -3.94
C GLY A 44 -8.33 15.83 -4.37
N LYS A 45 -9.12 15.10 -5.18
CA LYS A 45 -10.44 15.55 -5.62
C LYS A 45 -11.41 15.78 -4.45
N TYR A 46 -11.33 14.98 -3.40
CA TYR A 46 -12.25 15.05 -2.26
C TYR A 46 -11.89 16.16 -1.27
N ILE A 47 -10.61 16.29 -0.90
CA ILE A 47 -10.17 17.19 0.16
C ILE A 47 -9.98 18.63 -0.32
N LEU A 48 -9.57 18.86 -1.58
CA LEU A 48 -9.30 20.21 -2.08
C LEU A 48 -10.52 21.15 -1.97
N PRO A 49 -11.74 20.74 -2.37
CA PRO A 49 -12.92 21.59 -2.25
C PRO A 49 -13.22 22.04 -0.81
N TRP A 50 -12.82 21.27 0.21
CA TRP A 50 -13.06 21.62 1.61
C TRP A 50 -12.23 22.80 2.09
N PHE A 51 -11.07 23.01 1.49
CA PHE A 51 -10.14 24.10 1.80
C PHE A 51 -10.10 25.18 0.72
N GLY A 52 -11.11 25.22 -0.17
CA GLY A 52 -11.21 26.21 -1.25
C GLY A 52 -10.27 25.96 -2.43
N GLY A 53 -9.69 24.76 -2.56
CA GLY A 53 -8.82 24.39 -3.68
C GLY A 53 -7.45 25.08 -3.67
N THR A 54 -6.98 25.52 -2.50
CA THR A 54 -5.72 26.27 -2.39
C THR A 54 -4.51 25.41 -2.78
N PRO A 55 -3.51 25.96 -3.50
CA PRO A 55 -2.31 25.22 -3.89
C PRO A 55 -1.50 24.66 -2.71
N SER A 56 -1.55 25.34 -1.55
CA SER A 56 -0.85 24.91 -0.34
C SER A 56 -1.36 23.58 0.22
N VAL A 57 -2.66 23.31 0.13
CA VAL A 57 -3.28 22.04 0.55
C VAL A 57 -2.88 20.91 -0.40
N TRP A 58 -2.86 21.20 -1.69
CA TRP A 58 -2.36 20.24 -2.69
C TRP A 58 -0.90 19.87 -2.42
N SER A 59 0.01 20.84 -2.26
CA SER A 59 1.41 20.56 -1.96
C SER A 59 1.60 19.84 -0.62
N THR A 60 0.82 20.17 0.41
CA THR A 60 0.86 19.48 1.71
C THR A 60 0.44 18.02 1.59
N SER A 61 -0.61 17.73 0.81
CA SER A 61 -1.04 16.35 0.57
C SER A 61 -0.01 15.55 -0.23
N MET A 62 0.61 16.15 -1.24
CA MET A 62 1.72 15.52 -1.97
C MET A 62 2.90 15.21 -1.06
N LEU A 63 3.31 16.16 -0.21
CA LEU A 63 4.39 15.95 0.76
C LEU A 63 4.07 14.78 1.72
N PHE A 64 2.84 14.73 2.22
CA PHE A 64 2.38 13.64 3.08
C PHE A 64 2.50 12.27 2.39
N PHE A 65 1.99 12.14 1.16
CA PHE A 65 2.06 10.88 0.43
C PHE A 65 3.50 10.46 0.14
N GLN A 66 4.36 11.40 -0.28
CA GLN A 66 5.77 11.11 -0.51
C GLN A 66 6.49 10.67 0.77
N ALA A 67 6.21 11.32 1.91
CA ALA A 67 6.76 10.92 3.20
C ALA A 67 6.31 9.51 3.61
N LEU A 68 5.04 9.14 3.38
CA LEU A 68 4.54 7.79 3.67
C LEU A 68 5.08 6.72 2.71
N LEU A 69 5.26 7.04 1.42
CA LEU A 69 5.93 6.14 0.48
C LEU A 69 7.35 5.83 0.97
N MET A 70 8.10 6.88 1.31
CA MET A 70 9.45 6.75 1.83
C MET A 70 9.48 5.97 3.15
N GLY A 71 8.59 6.29 4.08
CA GLY A 71 8.47 5.59 5.35
C GLY A 71 8.16 4.11 5.19
N GLY A 72 7.27 3.76 4.25
CA GLY A 72 6.96 2.36 3.95
C GLY A 72 8.15 1.61 3.33
N TYR A 73 8.93 2.27 2.47
CA TYR A 73 10.13 1.65 1.90
C TYR A 73 11.21 1.43 2.98
N ALA A 74 11.42 2.42 3.84
CA ALA A 74 12.33 2.30 4.98
C ALA A 74 11.89 1.19 5.94
N TYR A 75 10.59 1.10 6.23
CA TYR A 75 10.01 0.02 7.04
C TYR A 75 10.24 -1.35 6.40
N ALA A 76 9.94 -1.51 5.11
CA ALA A 76 10.14 -2.76 4.40
C ALA A 76 11.62 -3.18 4.41
N TYR A 77 12.53 -2.24 4.17
CA TYR A 77 13.97 -2.49 4.22
C TYR A 77 14.42 -2.96 5.62
N TRP A 78 13.99 -2.28 6.68
CA TRP A 78 14.31 -2.67 8.06
C TRP A 78 13.72 -4.05 8.40
N LEU A 79 12.45 -4.29 8.04
CA LEU A 79 11.76 -5.55 8.30
C LEU A 79 12.46 -6.74 7.62
N VAL A 80 12.97 -6.53 6.40
CA VAL A 80 13.72 -7.55 5.65
C VAL A 80 15.05 -7.89 6.34
N GLY A 81 15.73 -6.89 6.91
CA GLY A 81 17.00 -7.10 7.62
C GLY A 81 16.88 -7.81 8.97
N TRP A 82 15.73 -7.74 9.64
CA TRP A 82 15.58 -8.19 11.03
C TRP A 82 14.73 -9.45 11.21
N LEU A 83 13.82 -9.78 10.28
CA LEU A 83 12.91 -10.91 10.42
C LEU A 83 13.11 -11.95 9.31
N SER A 84 12.82 -13.22 9.60
CA SER A 84 12.71 -14.26 8.57
C SER A 84 11.52 -14.02 7.63
N SER A 85 11.59 -14.42 6.36
CA SER A 85 10.54 -14.19 5.34
C SER A 85 9.12 -14.60 5.78
N ARG A 86 8.99 -15.69 6.54
CA ARG A 86 7.67 -16.14 7.05
C ARG A 86 7.08 -15.17 8.08
N LYS A 87 7.91 -14.62 8.98
CA LYS A 87 7.47 -13.63 9.97
C LYS A 87 7.18 -12.27 9.32
N GLN A 88 7.94 -11.88 8.29
CA GLN A 88 7.65 -10.67 7.50
C GLN A 88 6.25 -10.74 6.89
N GLY A 89 5.88 -11.89 6.31
CA GLY A 89 4.54 -12.12 5.77
C GLY A 89 3.43 -12.04 6.82
N VAL A 90 3.64 -12.62 8.01
CA VAL A 90 2.65 -12.54 9.12
C VAL A 90 2.46 -11.10 9.57
N VAL A 91 3.55 -10.35 9.79
CA VAL A 91 3.47 -8.94 10.21
C VAL A 91 2.73 -8.11 9.16
N HIS A 92 3.06 -8.29 7.88
CA HIS A 92 2.41 -7.58 6.78
C HIS A 92 0.92 -7.91 6.68
N LEU A 93 0.55 -9.20 6.80
CA LEU A 93 -0.85 -9.64 6.77
C LEU A 93 -1.66 -9.13 7.97
N VAL A 94 -1.06 -9.08 9.16
CA VAL A 94 -1.70 -8.50 10.35
C VAL A 94 -1.95 -7.01 10.14
N LEU A 95 -0.95 -6.27 9.65
CA LEU A 95 -1.09 -4.85 9.35
C LEU A 95 -2.17 -4.61 8.28
N LEU A 96 -2.16 -5.39 7.19
CA LEU A 96 -3.20 -5.36 6.16
C LEU A 96 -4.60 -5.63 6.76
N GLY A 97 -4.72 -6.62 7.63
CA GLY A 97 -5.97 -6.94 8.33
C GLY A 97 -6.46 -5.78 9.21
N VAL A 98 -5.56 -5.18 10.00
CA VAL A 98 -5.87 -3.99 10.81
C VAL A 98 -6.30 -2.82 9.93
N SER A 99 -5.63 -2.59 8.81
CA SER A 99 -6.00 -1.56 7.84
C SER A 99 -7.36 -1.80 7.22
N LEU A 100 -7.69 -3.05 6.89
CA LEU A 100 -8.98 -3.41 6.34
C LEU A 100 -10.09 -3.20 7.38
N VAL A 101 -9.86 -3.59 8.62
CA VAL A 101 -10.78 -3.33 9.74
C VAL A 101 -10.99 -1.84 9.92
N LEU A 102 -9.92 -1.03 9.90
CA LEU A 102 -10.04 0.42 10.02
C LEU A 102 -10.85 1.04 8.86
N LEU A 103 -10.65 0.58 7.62
CA LEU A 103 -11.46 1.02 6.48
C LEU A 103 -12.93 0.60 6.64
N LEU A 104 -13.20 -0.63 7.07
CA LEU A 104 -14.57 -1.12 7.31
C LEU A 104 -15.25 -0.35 8.45
N VAL A 105 -14.57 -0.12 9.56
CA VAL A 105 -15.09 0.68 10.68
C VAL A 105 -15.37 2.11 10.25
N SER A 106 -14.47 2.71 9.46
CA SER A 106 -14.67 4.06 8.90
C SER A 106 -15.88 4.10 7.95
N GLY A 107 -16.09 3.04 7.17
CA GLY A 107 -17.24 2.89 6.26
C GLY A 107 -18.57 2.53 6.92
N VAL A 108 -18.54 1.97 8.13
CA VAL A 108 -19.75 1.80 8.95
C VAL A 108 -20.07 3.08 9.72
N SER A 109 -19.04 3.88 10.03
CA SER A 109 -19.20 5.12 10.79
C SER A 109 -19.67 6.29 9.92
N TRP A 110 -19.32 6.31 8.62
CA TRP A 110 -19.53 7.44 7.69
C TRP A 110 -20.08 6.99 6.32
N ASP A 111 -20.70 7.91 5.57
CA ASP A 111 -21.28 7.65 4.23
C ASP A 111 -20.30 7.07 3.19
N SER A 112 -18.98 7.13 3.41
CA SER A 112 -18.03 6.36 2.61
C SER A 112 -16.77 5.90 3.39
N PRO A 113 -16.29 4.66 3.17
CA PRO A 113 -15.15 4.06 3.87
C PRO A 113 -13.82 4.79 3.72
N ILE A 114 -13.68 5.63 2.70
CA ILE A 114 -12.42 6.29 2.32
C ILE A 114 -12.47 7.79 2.61
N THR A 115 -13.67 8.36 2.75
CA THR A 115 -13.86 9.80 2.82
C THR A 115 -14.25 10.22 4.23
N PRO A 116 -13.53 11.18 4.85
CA PRO A 116 -13.94 11.71 6.13
C PRO A 116 -15.35 12.30 6.05
N ASP A 117 -16.12 12.13 7.11
CA ASP A 117 -17.47 12.70 7.21
C ASP A 117 -17.40 14.24 7.27
N ALA A 118 -18.47 14.87 6.78
CA ALA A 118 -18.63 16.32 6.65
C ALA A 118 -18.36 17.09 7.96
N HIS A 119 -18.44 16.46 9.14
CA HIS A 119 -18.04 17.09 10.41
C HIS A 119 -16.54 17.41 10.53
N TRP A 120 -15.68 16.77 9.74
CA TRP A 120 -14.25 17.12 9.66
C TRP A 120 -13.98 18.37 8.82
N LYS A 121 -15.01 18.91 8.14
CA LYS A 121 -14.86 20.12 7.35
C LYS A 121 -14.37 21.26 8.25
N PRO A 122 -13.22 21.89 7.96
CA PRO A 122 -12.68 22.94 8.79
C PRO A 122 -13.68 24.08 8.94
N GLN A 123 -14.11 24.37 10.17
CA GLN A 123 -14.97 25.53 10.45
C GLN A 123 -14.18 26.84 10.42
N THR A 124 -12.85 26.76 10.53
CA THR A 124 -11.92 27.90 10.48
C THR A 124 -10.74 27.58 9.58
N THR A 125 -10.31 28.54 8.76
CA THR A 125 -9.18 28.43 7.83
C THR A 125 -7.83 28.83 8.45
N ALA A 126 -7.73 28.91 9.78
CA ALA A 126 -6.55 29.46 10.46
C ALA A 126 -5.26 28.63 10.28
N ALA A 127 -5.35 27.33 9.95
CA ALA A 127 -4.19 26.47 9.71
C ALA A 127 -4.52 25.28 8.77
N PRO A 128 -4.69 25.52 7.45
CA PRO A 128 -5.17 24.51 6.51
C PRO A 128 -4.18 23.36 6.29
N GLN A 129 -2.87 23.60 6.43
CA GLN A 129 -1.85 22.56 6.23
C GLN A 129 -1.92 21.49 7.32
N TRP A 130 -2.00 21.92 8.58
CA TRP A 130 -2.04 21.00 9.72
C TRP A 130 -3.34 20.20 9.77
N GLN A 131 -4.47 20.82 9.43
CA GLN A 131 -5.75 20.14 9.29
C GLN A 131 -5.72 19.11 8.16
N THR A 132 -5.13 19.45 7.01
CA THR A 132 -4.93 18.52 5.89
C THR A 132 -4.13 17.31 6.35
N LEU A 133 -2.98 17.50 7.01
CA LEU A 133 -2.16 16.40 7.51
C LEU A 133 -2.91 15.49 8.49
N ARG A 134 -3.69 16.07 9.42
CA ARG A 134 -4.50 15.28 10.37
C ARG A 134 -5.55 14.44 9.65
N ILE A 135 -6.31 15.04 8.73
CA ILE A 135 -7.35 14.34 7.97
C ILE A 135 -6.74 13.20 7.17
N LEU A 136 -5.63 13.46 6.46
CA LEU A 136 -4.93 12.45 5.68
C LEU A 136 -4.38 11.32 6.54
N ALA A 137 -3.77 11.65 7.69
CA ALA A 137 -3.21 10.67 8.61
C ALA A 137 -4.29 9.70 9.14
N VAL A 138 -5.46 10.22 9.50
CA VAL A 138 -6.57 9.41 10.01
C VAL A 138 -7.26 8.61 8.90
N ALA A 139 -7.57 9.26 7.77
CA ALA A 139 -8.38 8.63 6.72
C ALA A 139 -7.60 7.61 5.89
N VAL A 140 -6.38 7.95 5.49
CA VAL A 140 -5.62 7.15 4.52
C VAL A 140 -4.19 6.84 4.94
N GLY A 141 -3.74 7.32 6.09
CA GLY A 141 -2.35 7.17 6.52
C GLY A 141 -1.92 5.71 6.60
N LEU A 142 -2.63 4.91 7.38
CA LEU A 142 -2.33 3.49 7.54
C LEU A 142 -2.49 2.66 6.25
N PRO A 143 -3.62 2.72 5.51
CA PRO A 143 -3.77 1.92 4.28
C PRO A 143 -2.74 2.29 3.22
N TYR A 144 -2.45 3.58 3.05
CA TYR A 144 -1.44 4.03 2.10
C TYR A 144 -0.04 3.57 2.49
N PHE A 145 0.32 3.68 3.78
CA PHE A 145 1.59 3.20 4.30
C PHE A 145 1.76 1.69 4.08
N ILE A 146 0.74 0.88 4.35
CA ILE A 146 0.87 -0.58 4.19
C ILE A 146 0.98 -0.95 2.71
N LEU A 147 0.17 -0.34 1.84
CA LEU A 147 0.27 -0.60 0.40
C LEU A 147 1.66 -0.23 -0.16
N SER A 148 2.30 0.82 0.35
CA SER A 148 3.65 1.21 -0.09
C SER A 148 4.73 0.20 0.33
N THR A 149 4.51 -0.55 1.40
CA THR A 149 5.43 -1.62 1.83
C THR A 149 5.31 -2.90 1.01
N SER A 150 4.16 -3.17 0.38
CA SER A 150 3.88 -4.40 -0.37
C SER A 150 4.85 -4.65 -1.53
N SER A 151 5.13 -3.61 -2.33
CA SER A 151 6.01 -3.71 -3.50
C SER A 151 7.45 -4.09 -3.13
N PRO A 152 8.16 -3.36 -2.24
CA PRO A 152 9.52 -3.72 -1.86
C PRO A 152 9.61 -5.06 -1.10
N LEU A 153 8.63 -5.41 -0.26
CA LEU A 153 8.58 -6.71 0.41
C LEU A 153 8.51 -7.86 -0.59
N VAL A 154 7.55 -7.79 -1.52
CA VAL A 154 7.37 -8.81 -2.56
C VAL A 154 8.60 -8.91 -3.46
N GLN A 155 9.16 -7.78 -3.87
CA GLN A 155 10.37 -7.74 -4.69
C GLN A 155 11.58 -8.32 -3.96
N SER A 156 11.72 -8.09 -2.66
CA SER A 156 12.80 -8.69 -1.86
C SER A 156 12.68 -10.21 -1.80
N TRP A 157 11.48 -10.76 -1.59
CA TRP A 157 11.24 -12.20 -1.57
C TRP A 157 11.50 -12.84 -2.91
N PHE A 158 11.15 -12.14 -3.98
CA PHE A 158 11.44 -12.55 -5.33
C PHE A 158 12.95 -12.66 -5.59
N GLY A 159 13.72 -11.66 -5.15
CA GLY A 159 15.20 -11.68 -5.22
C GLY A 159 15.84 -12.82 -4.44
N TYR A 160 15.27 -13.23 -3.29
CA TYR A 160 15.76 -14.40 -2.55
C TYR A 160 15.45 -15.76 -3.23
N HIS A 161 14.49 -15.80 -4.16
CA HIS A 161 14.09 -17.05 -4.84
C HIS A 161 14.76 -17.24 -6.21
N GLN A 162 15.48 -16.24 -6.70
CA GLN A 162 16.31 -16.35 -7.89
C GLN A 162 17.79 -16.45 -7.46
N PRO A 163 18.51 -17.53 -7.83
CA PRO A 163 19.93 -17.70 -7.51
C PRO A 163 20.83 -16.70 -8.24
#